data_AF-A0AAJ1J5C0-F1
#
_entry.id   AF-A0AAJ1J5C0-F1
#
_cell.length_a   1.000
_cell.length_b   1.000
_cell.length_c   1.000
_cell.angle_alpha   90.00
_cell.angle_beta   90.00
_cell.angle_gamma   90.00
#
_symmetry.space_group_name_H-M   'P 1'
#
loop_
_entity.id
_entity.type
_entity.pdbx_description
1 polymer ?
#
loop_
_entity_poly.entity_id
_entity_poly.type
_entity_poly.pdbx_seq_one_letter_code
_entity_poly.pdbx_strand_id
1 'polypeptide(L)'
;MFSQVESEEWHQWRSVSEQISEGLRDVVGNTPVGQVAQDIVYRQIQLMKSLPLEAADRVREIQDRAIQAVINGERPDELYQMIMQSGEVAASRARMIARTEIGRATGALTQARALSIGSEGYWWRIEGAGTRSSHKRMRDKFVRWEDPPTLDGMTGHAGCLPNCKCWAEVHVPAPRT
;
A
#
# COMPACT_ATOMS: atom_id res chain seq x y z
N MET A 1 19.10 33.10 -4.21
CA MET A 1 19.64 32.04 -5.08
C MET A 1 19.15 30.67 -4.63
N PHE A 2 19.37 30.25 -3.37
CA PHE A 2 18.84 28.97 -2.86
C PHE A 2 17.31 28.85 -2.85
N SER A 3 16.57 29.89 -2.43
CA SER A 3 15.10 29.87 -2.40
C SER A 3 14.44 29.77 -3.78
N GLN A 4 15.11 30.24 -4.82
CA GLN A 4 14.61 30.17 -6.19
C GLN A 4 14.77 28.76 -6.75
N VAL A 5 15.92 28.14 -6.49
CA VAL A 5 16.18 26.73 -6.85
C VAL A 5 15.20 25.79 -6.13
N GLU A 6 14.96 25.99 -4.83
CA GLU A 6 13.97 25.19 -4.08
C GLU A 6 12.55 25.31 -4.64
N SER A 7 12.14 26.51 -5.07
CA SER A 7 10.83 26.73 -5.68
C SER A 7 10.73 26.05 -7.05
N GLU A 8 11.77 26.15 -7.88
CA GLU A 8 11.83 25.53 -9.21
C GLU A 8 11.82 24.00 -9.10
N GLU A 9 12.61 23.44 -8.17
CA GLU A 9 12.60 22.01 -7.86
C GLU A 9 11.22 21.55 -7.38
N TRP A 10 10.58 22.30 -6.46
CA TRP A 10 9.24 21.95 -5.99
C TRP A 10 8.22 21.93 -7.13
N HIS A 11 8.25 22.93 -8.01
CA HIS A 11 7.35 23.00 -9.17
C HIS A 11 7.57 21.81 -10.11
N GLN A 12 8.82 21.43 -10.33
CA GLN A 12 9.17 20.29 -11.16
C GLN A 12 8.70 18.97 -10.54
N TRP A 13 8.96 18.75 -9.25
CA TRP A 13 8.48 17.57 -8.51
C TRP A 13 6.96 17.48 -8.47
N ARG A 14 6.28 18.62 -8.33
CA ARG A 14 4.82 18.69 -8.36
C ARG A 14 4.27 18.27 -9.73
N SER A 15 4.81 18.84 -10.81
CA SER A 15 4.39 18.50 -12.18
C SER A 15 4.57 17.01 -12.49
N VAL A 16 5.71 16.42 -12.09
CA VAL A 16 5.96 14.99 -12.24
C VAL A 16 4.95 14.16 -11.43
N SER A 17 4.64 14.58 -10.19
CA SER A 17 3.66 13.90 -9.34
C SER A 17 2.25 13.95 -9.93
N GLU A 18 1.87 15.08 -10.55
CA GLU A 18 0.59 15.24 -11.23
C GLU A 18 0.46 14.28 -12.43
N GLN A 19 1.51 14.16 -13.25
CA GLN A 19 1.55 13.22 -14.39
C GLN A 19 1.47 11.76 -13.93
N ILE A 20 2.20 11.39 -12.87
CA ILE A 20 2.12 10.04 -12.29
C ILE A 20 0.70 9.75 -11.82
N SER A 21 0.06 10.71 -11.15
CA SER A 21 -1.30 10.56 -10.63
C SER A 21 -2.35 10.47 -11.74
N GLU A 22 -2.16 11.16 -12.87
CA GLU A 22 -3.00 11.02 -14.06
C GLU A 22 -2.88 9.61 -14.66
N GLY A 23 -1.64 9.14 -14.90
CA GLY A 23 -1.43 7.78 -15.42
C GLY A 23 -1.94 6.69 -14.47
N LEU A 24 -1.84 6.90 -13.15
CA LEU A 24 -2.39 5.95 -12.17
C LEU A 24 -3.91 5.90 -12.22
N ARG A 25 -4.57 7.06 -12.33
CA ARG A 25 -6.03 7.16 -12.48
C ARG A 25 -6.50 6.48 -13.77
N ASP A 26 -5.76 6.62 -14.86
CA ASP A 26 -6.03 5.90 -16.12
C ASP A 26 -5.92 4.39 -15.95
N VAL A 27 -4.82 3.89 -15.39
CA VAL A 27 -4.64 2.44 -15.13
C VAL A 27 -5.75 1.89 -14.24
N VAL A 28 -6.13 2.61 -13.19
CA VAL A 28 -7.15 2.16 -12.24
C VAL A 28 -8.56 2.24 -12.82
N GLY A 29 -8.87 3.30 -13.57
CA GLY A 29 -10.21 3.55 -14.11
C GLY A 29 -10.51 2.84 -15.44
N ASN A 30 -9.49 2.67 -16.29
CA ASN A 30 -9.64 2.21 -17.67
C ASN A 30 -9.06 0.81 -17.92
N THR A 31 -8.46 0.17 -16.92
CA THR A 31 -7.99 -1.22 -17.04
C THR A 31 -8.53 -2.09 -15.90
N PRO A 32 -8.52 -3.44 -16.03
CA PRO A 32 -8.93 -4.34 -14.96
C PRO A 32 -8.06 -4.25 -13.68
N VAL A 33 -6.89 -3.59 -13.73
CA VAL A 33 -5.97 -3.47 -12.58
C VAL A 33 -6.66 -2.86 -11.37
N GLY A 34 -7.47 -1.82 -11.54
CA GLY A 34 -8.17 -1.17 -10.43
C GLY A 34 -9.14 -2.12 -9.73
N GLN A 35 -9.91 -2.88 -10.50
CA GLN A 35 -10.86 -3.87 -9.98
C GLN A 35 -10.14 -5.01 -9.24
N VAL A 36 -9.02 -5.50 -9.79
CA VAL A 36 -8.20 -6.53 -9.13
C VAL A 36 -7.58 -6.01 -7.83
N ALA A 37 -7.11 -4.77 -7.80
CA ALA A 37 -6.57 -4.16 -6.57
C ALA A 37 -7.65 -4.05 -5.48
N GLN A 38 -8.86 -3.60 -5.85
CA GLN A 38 -10.00 -3.54 -4.93
C GLN A 38 -10.39 -4.93 -4.42
N ASP A 39 -10.45 -5.93 -5.30
CA ASP A 39 -10.77 -7.31 -4.93
C ASP A 39 -9.72 -7.91 -3.96
N ILE A 40 -8.43 -7.64 -4.18
CA ILE A 40 -7.36 -8.08 -3.28
C ILE A 40 -7.57 -7.50 -1.87
N VAL A 41 -7.87 -6.21 -1.75
CA VAL A 41 -8.14 -5.58 -0.44
C VAL A 41 -9.43 -6.15 0.17
N TYR A 42 -10.50 -6.27 -0.61
CA TYR A 42 -11.79 -6.76 -0.13
C TYR A 42 -11.71 -8.20 0.39
N ARG A 43 -10.95 -9.08 -0.27
CA ARG A 43 -10.72 -10.45 0.20
C ARG A 43 -10.03 -10.50 1.57
N GLN A 44 -9.20 -9.52 1.92
CA GLN A 44 -8.60 -9.44 3.26
C GLN A 44 -9.65 -9.19 4.35
N ILE A 45 -10.71 -8.43 4.06
CA ILE A 45 -11.82 -8.14 4.98
C ILE A 45 -12.64 -9.41 5.26
N GLN A 46 -12.94 -10.18 4.22
CA GLN A 46 -13.71 -11.43 4.35
C GLN A 46 -13.00 -12.47 5.23
N LEU A 47 -11.66 -12.40 5.30
CA LEU A 47 -10.88 -13.24 6.22
C LEU A 47 -10.98 -12.78 7.68
N MET A 48 -11.40 -11.55 7.96
CA MET A 48 -11.65 -11.04 9.31
C MET A 48 -13.03 -11.51 9.81
N LYS A 49 -13.17 -12.83 9.96
CA LYS A 49 -14.43 -13.53 10.27
C LYS A 49 -15.10 -13.15 11.61
N SER A 50 -14.50 -12.29 12.44
CA SER A 50 -14.88 -12.11 13.84
C SER A 50 -15.11 -10.66 14.28
N LEU A 51 -15.29 -9.72 13.34
CA LEU A 51 -15.58 -8.32 13.70
C LEU A 51 -17.10 -8.08 13.80
N PRO A 52 -17.57 -7.34 14.83
CA PRO A 52 -18.94 -6.80 14.85
C PRO A 52 -19.26 -6.03 13.56
N LEU A 53 -20.51 -6.05 13.11
CA LEU A 53 -20.92 -5.43 11.82
C LEU A 53 -20.49 -3.96 11.70
N GLU A 54 -20.71 -3.17 12.75
CA GLU A 54 -20.32 -1.75 12.81
C GLU A 54 -18.80 -1.56 12.71
N ALA A 55 -18.02 -2.43 13.37
CA ALA A 55 -16.57 -2.43 13.25
C ALA A 55 -16.11 -2.85 11.84
N ALA A 56 -16.85 -3.77 11.20
CA ALA A 56 -16.59 -4.18 9.83
C ALA A 56 -16.90 -3.06 8.81
N ASP A 57 -17.97 -2.29 9.01
CA ASP A 57 -18.28 -1.10 8.20
C ASP A 57 -17.18 -0.04 8.33
N ARG A 58 -16.73 0.24 9.55
CA ARG A 58 -15.65 1.21 9.77
C ARG A 58 -14.33 0.77 9.15
N VAL A 59 -14.00 -0.53 9.24
CA VAL A 59 -12.80 -1.07 8.58
C VAL A 59 -12.89 -0.92 7.06
N ARG A 60 -14.05 -1.21 6.46
CA ARG A 60 -14.29 -1.00 5.02
C ARG A 60 -14.05 0.45 4.63
N GLU A 61 -14.66 1.41 5.33
CA GLU A 61 -14.51 2.84 5.04
C GLU A 61 -13.04 3.30 5.06
N ILE A 62 -12.29 2.86 6.07
CA ILE A 62 -10.86 3.19 6.19
C ILE A 62 -10.06 2.65 5.01
N GLN A 63 -10.38 1.44 4.57
CA GLN A 63 -9.68 0.79 3.46
C GLN A 63 -10.04 1.38 2.11
N ASP A 64 -11.32 1.66 1.87
CA ASP A 64 -11.77 2.35 0.66
C ASP A 64 -11.09 3.73 0.56
N ARG A 65 -11.05 4.47 1.66
CA ARG A 65 -10.34 5.77 1.72
C ARG A 65 -8.83 5.62 1.49
N ALA A 66 -8.21 4.56 1.98
CA ALA A 66 -6.79 4.27 1.75
C ALA A 66 -6.50 3.96 0.27
N ILE A 67 -7.38 3.20 -0.40
CA ILE A 67 -7.30 2.95 -1.84
C ILE A 67 -7.40 4.27 -2.61
N GLN A 68 -8.39 5.10 -2.30
CA GLN A 68 -8.54 6.42 -2.92
C GLN A 68 -7.31 7.30 -2.70
N ALA A 69 -6.75 7.30 -1.49
CA ALA A 69 -5.52 8.05 -1.21
C ALA A 69 -4.36 7.61 -2.11
N VAL A 70 -4.18 6.30 -2.30
CA VAL A 70 -3.12 5.77 -3.17
C VAL A 70 -3.37 6.14 -4.64
N ILE A 71 -4.61 6.04 -5.12
CA ILE A 71 -4.99 6.39 -6.50
C ILE A 71 -4.75 7.88 -6.77
N ASN A 72 -5.09 8.72 -5.80
CA ASN A 72 -5.03 10.18 -5.93
C ASN A 72 -3.67 10.78 -5.53
N GLY A 73 -2.72 9.96 -5.06
CA GLY A 73 -1.41 10.43 -4.59
C GLY A 73 -1.47 11.26 -3.31
N GLU A 74 -2.48 11.03 -2.47
CA GLU A 74 -2.71 11.80 -1.26
C GLU A 74 -1.77 11.40 -0.12
N ARG A 75 -1.56 12.30 0.84
CA ARG A 75 -0.70 12.04 1.99
C ARG A 75 -1.43 11.15 3.01
N PRO A 76 -0.71 10.21 3.66
CA PRO A 76 -1.29 9.38 4.73
C PRO A 76 -1.86 10.16 5.92
N ASP A 77 -1.46 11.41 6.10
CA ASP A 77 -1.90 12.27 7.20
C ASP A 77 -3.40 12.58 7.11
N GLU A 78 -3.98 12.63 5.91
CA GLU A 78 -5.42 12.86 5.73
C GLU A 78 -6.24 11.67 6.25
N LEU A 79 -5.80 10.44 5.93
CA LEU A 79 -6.41 9.22 6.46
C LEU A 79 -6.28 9.17 7.99
N TYR A 80 -5.13 9.57 8.54
CA TYR A 80 -4.95 9.69 9.99
C TYR A 80 -5.96 10.65 10.61
N GLN A 81 -6.16 11.85 10.04
CA GLN A 81 -7.13 12.82 10.58
C GLN A 81 -8.55 12.27 10.52
N MET A 82 -8.92 11.61 9.43
CA MET A 82 -10.23 10.96 9.31
C MET A 82 -10.45 9.87 10.39
N ILE A 83 -9.42 9.06 10.69
CA ILE A 83 -9.52 8.06 11.76
C ILE A 83 -9.65 8.75 13.13
N MET A 84 -8.87 9.81 13.37
CA MET A 84 -8.90 10.57 14.62
C MET A 84 -10.24 11.25 14.90
N GLN A 85 -10.92 11.74 13.86
CA GLN A 85 -12.22 12.42 13.99
C GLN A 85 -13.32 11.53 14.58
N SER A 86 -13.16 10.20 14.54
CA SER A 86 -14.08 9.28 15.23
C SER A 86 -14.07 9.43 16.76
N GLY A 87 -12.98 9.95 17.35
CA GLY A 87 -12.82 10.07 18.81
C GLY A 87 -12.59 8.76 19.56
N GLU A 88 -12.70 7.61 18.89
CA GLU A 88 -12.65 6.28 19.51
C GLU A 88 -11.24 5.69 19.60
N VAL A 89 -10.25 6.34 18.98
CA VAL A 89 -8.91 5.77 18.78
C VAL A 89 -7.83 6.74 19.25
N ALA A 90 -6.90 6.24 20.07
CA ALA A 90 -5.72 7.00 20.48
C ALA A 90 -4.86 7.40 19.27
N ALA A 91 -4.22 8.58 19.31
CA ALA A 91 -3.45 9.13 18.18
C ALA A 91 -2.35 8.20 17.65
N SER A 92 -1.64 7.51 18.53
CA SER A 92 -0.61 6.52 18.15
C SER A 92 -1.22 5.36 17.36
N ARG A 93 -2.39 4.89 17.77
CA ARG A 93 -3.13 3.80 17.11
C ARG A 93 -3.72 4.25 15.78
N ALA A 94 -4.31 5.45 15.72
CA ALA A 94 -4.82 6.01 14.47
C ALA A 94 -3.71 6.14 13.41
N ARG A 95 -2.54 6.62 13.81
CA ARG A 95 -1.37 6.73 12.91
C ARG A 95 -0.89 5.36 12.42
N MET A 96 -0.83 4.37 13.31
CA MET A 96 -0.47 3.00 12.93
C MET A 96 -1.47 2.41 11.93
N ILE A 97 -2.77 2.57 12.16
CA ILE A 97 -3.83 2.10 11.26
C ILE A 97 -3.68 2.78 9.90
N ALA A 98 -3.63 4.10 9.85
CA ALA A 98 -3.49 4.85 8.59
C ALA A 98 -2.28 4.36 7.76
N ARG A 99 -1.10 4.24 8.38
CA ARG A 99 0.10 3.76 7.70
C ARG A 99 -0.04 2.33 7.19
N THR A 100 -0.71 1.47 7.96
CA THR A 100 -0.90 0.06 7.60
C THR A 100 -1.86 -0.08 6.42
N GLU A 101 -2.99 0.63 6.45
CA GLU A 101 -3.99 0.54 5.38
C GLU A 101 -3.49 1.20 4.08
N ILE A 102 -2.71 2.29 4.15
CA ILE A 102 -2.01 2.83 2.97
C ILE A 102 -0.97 1.84 2.43
N GLY A 103 -0.22 1.18 3.30
CA GLY A 103 0.74 0.14 2.91
C GLY A 103 0.07 -1.03 2.20
N ARG A 104 -1.09 -1.49 2.70
CA ARG A 104 -1.91 -2.53 2.08
C ARG A 104 -2.51 -2.10 0.75
N ALA A 105 -3.07 -0.90 0.67
CA ALA A 105 -3.62 -0.36 -0.57
C ALA A 105 -2.54 -0.24 -1.65
N THR A 106 -1.37 0.29 -1.29
CA THR A 106 -0.19 0.34 -2.18
C THR A 106 0.22 -1.07 -2.63
N GLY A 107 0.34 -2.00 -1.69
CA GLY A 107 0.71 -3.39 -1.98
C GLY A 107 -0.28 -4.09 -2.90
N ALA A 108 -1.58 -3.90 -2.70
CA ALA A 108 -2.63 -4.45 -3.55
C ALA A 108 -2.57 -3.89 -4.97
N LEU A 109 -2.34 -2.58 -5.12
CA LEU A 109 -2.17 -1.95 -6.43
C LEU A 109 -0.91 -2.43 -7.14
N THR A 110 0.22 -2.54 -6.42
CA THR A 110 1.46 -3.13 -6.95
C THR A 110 1.23 -4.56 -7.40
N GLN A 111 0.58 -5.39 -6.59
CA GLN A 111 0.28 -6.78 -6.93
C GLN A 111 -0.61 -6.87 -8.18
N ALA A 112 -1.68 -6.08 -8.25
CA ALA A 112 -2.58 -6.08 -9.40
C ALA A 112 -1.85 -5.72 -10.71
N ARG A 113 -0.98 -4.69 -10.67
CA ARG A 113 -0.13 -4.30 -11.81
C ARG A 113 0.92 -5.34 -12.15
N ALA A 114 1.51 -6.00 -11.15
CA ALA A 114 2.49 -7.04 -11.36
C ALA A 114 1.85 -8.27 -12.04
N LEU A 115 0.68 -8.69 -11.56
CA LEU A 115 -0.07 -9.80 -12.14
C LEU A 115 -0.52 -9.51 -13.57
N SER A 116 -0.91 -8.27 -13.90
CA SER A 116 -1.33 -7.92 -15.26
C SER A 116 -0.21 -8.06 -16.30
N ILE A 117 1.05 -7.95 -15.89
CA ILE A 117 2.22 -8.18 -16.74
C ILE A 117 2.77 -9.62 -16.63
N GLY A 118 2.11 -10.50 -15.88
CA GLY A 118 2.52 -11.90 -15.69
C GLY A 118 3.63 -12.11 -14.65
N SER A 119 3.84 -11.18 -13.74
CA SER A 119 4.77 -11.37 -12.62
C SER A 119 4.20 -12.36 -11.60
N GLU A 120 4.96 -13.39 -11.26
CA GLU A 120 4.58 -14.37 -10.23
C GLU A 120 4.89 -13.91 -8.79
N GLY A 121 5.73 -12.88 -8.63
CA GLY A 121 6.19 -12.50 -7.30
C GLY A 121 7.21 -11.37 -7.28
N TYR A 122 7.91 -11.25 -6.16
CA TYR A 122 8.85 -10.15 -5.92
C TYR A 122 9.98 -10.56 -4.96
N TRP A 123 11.07 -9.81 -4.98
CA TRP A 123 12.13 -9.90 -3.98
C TRP A 123 11.79 -9.02 -2.77
N TRP A 124 11.79 -9.59 -1.57
CA TRP A 124 11.48 -8.85 -0.36
C TRP A 124 12.66 -7.98 0.07
N ARG A 125 12.49 -6.66 -0.01
CA ARG A 125 13.50 -5.69 0.43
C ARG A 125 13.14 -5.08 1.78
N ILE A 126 14.16 -4.59 2.49
CA ILE A 126 14.01 -4.06 3.85
C ILE A 126 14.56 -2.64 3.95
N GLU A 127 13.97 -1.80 4.80
CA GLU A 127 14.41 -0.42 5.05
C GLU A 127 15.86 -0.36 5.59
N GLY A 128 16.29 -1.38 6.34
CA GLY A 128 17.63 -1.44 6.93
C GLY A 128 17.59 -1.66 8.45
N ALA A 129 18.36 -0.87 9.20
CA ALA A 129 18.66 -1.12 10.62
C ALA A 129 17.41 -1.26 11.51
N GLY A 130 16.39 -0.40 11.30
CA GLY A 130 15.12 -0.37 12.05
C GLY A 130 14.16 -1.53 11.76
N THR A 131 14.54 -2.46 10.87
CA THR A 131 13.68 -3.59 10.50
C THR A 131 13.60 -4.62 11.63
N ARG A 132 12.40 -5.10 11.95
CA ARG A 132 12.14 -6.19 12.92
C ARG A 132 12.85 -7.49 12.51
N SER A 133 13.20 -8.33 13.48
CA SER A 133 13.99 -9.56 13.24
C SER A 133 13.30 -10.55 12.28
N SER A 134 11.98 -10.71 12.37
CA SER A 134 11.17 -11.51 11.43
C SER A 134 11.27 -11.02 10.00
N HIS A 135 11.13 -9.71 9.80
CA HIS A 135 11.26 -9.04 8.51
C HIS A 135 12.70 -9.07 7.97
N LYS A 136 13.72 -8.96 8.83
CA LYS A 136 15.14 -9.07 8.44
C LYS A 136 15.45 -10.44 7.82
N ARG A 137 14.84 -11.51 8.33
CA ARG A 137 14.96 -12.87 7.77
C ARG A 137 14.32 -13.05 6.40
N MET A 138 13.54 -12.07 5.94
CA MET A 138 12.94 -12.07 4.60
C MET A 138 13.80 -11.34 3.57
N ARG A 139 14.87 -10.64 3.98
CA ARG A 139 15.74 -9.92 3.05
C ARG A 139 16.15 -10.83 1.89
N ASP A 140 15.90 -10.34 0.68
CA ASP A 140 16.27 -10.97 -0.60
C ASP A 140 15.63 -12.34 -0.83
N LYS A 141 14.58 -12.70 -0.08
CA LYS A 141 13.76 -13.87 -0.40
C LYS A 141 12.74 -13.53 -1.47
N PHE A 142 12.57 -14.45 -2.41
CA PHE A 142 11.50 -14.39 -3.38
C PHE A 142 10.18 -14.78 -2.72
N VAL A 143 9.15 -13.97 -2.91
CA VAL A 143 7.80 -14.21 -2.38
C VAL A 143 6.82 -14.21 -3.55
N ARG A 144 6.05 -15.29 -3.67
CA ARG A 144 4.98 -15.41 -4.66
C ARG A 144 3.78 -14.58 -4.21
N TRP A 145 3.06 -13.98 -5.15
CA TRP A 145 1.89 -13.16 -4.83
C TRP A 145 0.76 -13.96 -4.16
N GLU A 146 0.66 -15.26 -4.47
CA GLU A 146 -0.32 -16.19 -3.91
C GLU A 146 0.09 -16.81 -2.57
N ASP A 147 1.35 -16.70 -2.17
CA ASP A 147 1.90 -17.32 -0.94
C ASP A 147 2.67 -16.30 -0.08
N PRO A 148 1.96 -15.30 0.51
CA PRO A 148 2.58 -14.36 1.43
C PRO A 148 3.11 -15.04 2.70
N PRO A 149 4.26 -14.62 3.24
CA PRO A 149 4.79 -15.16 4.48
C PRO A 149 3.94 -14.76 5.69
N THR A 150 4.03 -15.55 6.76
CA THR A 150 3.50 -15.19 8.08
C THR A 150 4.64 -14.67 8.96
N LEU A 151 4.56 -13.40 9.35
CA LEU A 151 5.54 -12.69 10.18
C LEU A 151 4.82 -12.01 11.34
N ASP A 152 5.41 -12.03 12.53
CA ASP A 152 4.82 -11.40 13.73
C ASP A 152 3.36 -11.82 14.01
N GLY A 153 3.02 -13.07 13.67
CA GLY A 153 1.66 -13.61 13.85
C GLY A 153 0.65 -13.14 12.80
N MET A 154 1.07 -12.47 11.74
CA MET A 154 0.20 -11.99 10.66
C MET A 154 0.74 -12.41 9.28
N THR A 155 -0.15 -12.88 8.42
CA THR A 155 0.16 -13.16 7.01
C THR A 155 0.08 -11.88 6.20
N GLY A 156 1.11 -11.56 5.41
CA GLY A 156 1.08 -10.37 4.56
C GLY A 156 2.34 -10.13 3.74
N HIS A 157 2.19 -9.33 2.69
CA HIS A 157 3.28 -8.93 1.80
C HIS A 157 4.17 -7.83 2.41
N ALA A 158 5.29 -7.55 1.75
CA ALA A 158 6.20 -6.49 2.15
C ALA A 158 5.46 -5.14 2.18
N GLY A 159 5.61 -4.39 3.26
CA GLY A 159 4.93 -3.10 3.45
C GLY A 159 3.47 -3.19 3.91
N CYS A 160 2.88 -4.39 3.96
CA CYS A 160 1.46 -4.59 4.28
C CYS A 160 1.18 -4.96 5.75
N LEU A 161 2.22 -5.15 6.57
CA LEU A 161 2.11 -5.44 8.01
C LEU A 161 2.18 -4.15 8.85
N PRO A 162 1.67 -4.15 10.10
CA PRO A 162 1.72 -2.98 10.97
C PRO A 162 3.11 -2.36 11.08
N ASN A 163 3.18 -1.05 10.83
CA ASN A 163 4.42 -0.25 10.81
C ASN A 163 5.55 -0.81 9.93
N CYS A 164 5.23 -1.66 8.95
CA CYS A 164 6.21 -2.22 8.05
C CYS A 164 6.67 -1.18 7.03
N LYS A 165 7.97 -1.12 6.79
CA LYS A 165 8.60 -0.27 5.77
C LYS A 165 9.44 -1.09 4.77
N CYS A 166 9.25 -2.41 4.76
CA CYS A 166 9.74 -3.27 3.69
C CYS A 166 8.98 -2.95 2.40
N TRP A 167 9.54 -3.29 1.25
CA TRP A 167 8.87 -3.12 -0.03
C TRP A 167 9.09 -4.32 -0.95
N ALA A 168 8.19 -4.46 -1.91
CA ALA A 168 8.25 -5.46 -2.95
C ALA A 168 9.07 -4.92 -4.13
N GLU A 169 10.22 -5.53 -4.40
CA GLU A 169 10.90 -5.33 -5.68
C GLU A 169 10.35 -6.33 -6.69
N VAL A 170 9.37 -5.89 -7.46
CA VAL A 170 8.60 -6.73 -8.38
C VAL A 170 9.52 -7.40 -9.39
N HIS A 171 9.38 -8.71 -9.54
CA HIS A 171 10.02 -9.43 -10.64
C HIS A 171 9.25 -9.15 -11.93
N VAL A 172 9.84 -8.36 -12.82
CA VAL A 172 9.26 -8.05 -14.13
C VAL A 172 9.68 -9.15 -15.11
N PRO A 173 8.74 -9.97 -15.62
CA PRO A 173 9.08 -11.00 -16.59
C PRO A 173 9.52 -10.39 -17.92
N ALA A 174 10.23 -11.19 -18.72
CA ALA A 174 10.57 -10.80 -20.09
C ALA A 174 9.29 -10.52 -20.91
N PRO A 175 9.34 -9.61 -21.90
CA PRO A 175 8.22 -9.38 -22.80
C PRO A 175 7.77 -10.69 -23.45
N ARG A 176 6.45 -10.92 -23.48
CA ARG A 176 5.91 -12.05 -24.23
C ARG A 176 6.09 -11.76 -25.72
N THR A 177 6.92 -12.55 -26.40
CA THR A 177 7.08 -12.55 -27.87
C THR A 177 5.85 -13.12 -28.54
#